data_AF-A0AAW4I5C0-F1
#
_entry.id   AF-A0AAW4I5C0-F1
#
_cell.length_a   1.000
_cell.length_b   1.000
_cell.length_c   1.000
_cell.angle_alpha   90.00
_cell.angle_beta   90.00
_cell.angle_gamma   90.00
#
_symmetry.space_group_name_H-M   'P 1'
#
loop_
_entity.id
_entity.type
_entity.pdbx_description
1 polymer ?
#
loop_
_entity_poly.entity_id
_entity_poly.type
_entity_poly.pdbx_seq_one_letter_code
_entity_poly.pdbx_strand_id
1 'polypeptide(L)'
;MGTRHDPSHRWDLLLAIQNPTDADCLSAFATTEGVEMLSEYSNIVARAAKVFPRLPELLSTLPTELVAAGVQATLSGADIFAPVNLDDVGDVFS
;
A
#
# COMPACT_ATOMS: atom_id res chain seq x y z
N MET A 1 12.50 3.17 26.08
CA MET A 1 11.25 3.27 25.30
C MET A 1 11.60 2.96 23.85
N GLY A 2 11.34 1.74 23.39
CA GLY A 2 11.70 1.31 22.04
C GLY A 2 10.72 1.91 21.02
N THR A 3 11.23 2.77 20.14
CA THR A 3 10.47 3.30 19.01
C THR A 3 10.09 2.14 18.11
N ARG A 4 8.80 1.79 18.12
CA ARG A 4 8.15 0.86 17.20
C ARG A 4 8.54 1.29 15.79
N HIS A 5 9.43 0.53 15.15
CA HIS A 5 9.84 0.80 13.77
C HIS A 5 8.62 0.52 12.91
N ASP A 6 8.00 1.58 12.42
CA ASP A 6 6.88 1.47 11.50
C ASP A 6 7.44 0.87 10.19
N PRO A 7 7.00 -0.33 9.76
CA PRO A 7 7.45 -0.93 8.51
C PRO A 7 7.14 -0.04 7.29
N SER A 8 6.20 0.90 7.45
CA SER A 8 5.89 1.98 6.52
C SER A 8 7.01 3.02 6.34
N HIS A 9 8.15 2.90 7.04
CA HIS A 9 9.28 3.83 6.92
C HIS A 9 10.54 3.23 6.30
N ARG A 10 10.61 1.91 6.07
CA ARG A 10 11.83 1.24 5.61
C ARG A 10 11.52 0.07 4.68
N TRP A 11 11.38 0.38 3.39
CA TRP A 11 11.23 -0.61 2.32
C TRP A 11 12.43 -1.59 2.29
N ASP A 12 13.61 -1.16 2.76
CA ASP A 12 14.81 -1.99 2.90
C ASP A 12 14.65 -3.16 3.89
N LEU A 13 13.74 -3.04 4.86
CA LEU A 13 13.44 -4.15 5.77
C LEU A 13 12.82 -5.34 5.04
N LEU A 14 12.08 -5.11 3.94
CA LEU A 14 11.54 -6.19 3.13
C LEU A 14 12.66 -7.09 2.57
N LEU A 15 13.80 -6.50 2.20
CA LEU A 15 14.97 -7.25 1.70
C LEU A 15 15.70 -7.99 2.82
N ALA A 16 15.54 -7.58 4.07
CA ALA A 16 16.13 -8.24 5.23
C ALA A 16 15.25 -9.37 5.80
N ILE A 17 13.95 -9.42 5.45
CA ILE A 17 13.05 -10.48 5.89
C ILE A 17 13.22 -11.72 5.00
N GLN A 18 13.50 -12.86 5.64
CA GLN A 18 13.78 -14.12 4.93
C GLN A 18 12.54 -14.67 4.20
N ASN A 19 11.35 -14.52 4.80
CA ASN A 19 10.06 -14.92 4.23
C ASN A 19 9.03 -13.80 4.44
N PRO A 20 9.05 -12.72 3.64
CA PRO A 20 8.06 -11.66 3.78
C PRO A 20 6.68 -12.20 3.47
N THR A 21 5.63 -11.71 4.13
CA THR A 21 4.24 -12.05 3.77
C THR A 21 3.75 -11.19 2.61
N ASP A 22 2.60 -11.53 2.02
CA ASP A 22 2.04 -10.73 0.93
C ASP A 22 1.66 -9.30 1.41
N ALA A 23 1.27 -9.17 2.68
CA ALA A 23 0.99 -7.87 3.31
C ALA A 23 2.28 -7.06 3.59
N ASP A 24 3.38 -7.73 3.93
CA ASP A 24 4.69 -7.06 4.07
C ASP A 24 5.17 -6.53 2.71
N CYS A 25 4.99 -7.30 1.63
CA CYS A 25 5.27 -6.83 0.28
C CYS A 25 4.46 -5.58 -0.06
N LEU A 26 3.19 -5.52 0.33
CA LEU A 26 2.36 -4.34 0.12
C LEU A 26 2.83 -3.16 0.98
N SER A 27 3.18 -3.37 2.25
CA SER A 27 3.64 -2.30 3.15
C SER A 27 4.92 -1.63 2.70
N ALA A 28 5.77 -2.33 1.96
CA ALA A 28 6.97 -1.74 1.37
C ALA A 28 6.64 -0.70 0.27
N PHE A 29 5.48 -0.77 -0.38
CA PHE A 29 4.99 0.25 -1.31
C PHE A 29 4.32 1.44 -0.61
N ALA A 30 4.27 1.49 0.72
CA ALA A 30 3.69 2.61 1.47
C ALA A 30 4.57 3.88 1.48
N THR A 31 5.71 3.87 0.77
CA THR A 31 6.65 4.99 0.66
C THR A 31 7.00 5.24 -0.80
N THR A 32 7.26 6.50 -1.18
CA THR A 32 7.70 6.86 -2.53
C THR A 32 8.97 6.12 -2.97
N GLU A 33 9.96 6.05 -2.08
CA GLU A 33 11.22 5.32 -2.32
C GLU A 33 10.97 3.82 -2.52
N GLY A 34 10.11 3.22 -1.70
CA GLY A 34 9.75 1.81 -1.83
C GLY A 34 9.01 1.54 -3.14
N VAL A 35 8.14 2.44 -3.57
CA VAL A 35 7.48 2.34 -4.88
C VAL A 35 8.50 2.40 -6.01
N GLU A 36 9.41 3.37 -5.99
CA GLU A 36 10.43 3.55 -7.03
C GLU A 36 11.37 2.33 -7.10
N MET A 37 11.93 1.92 -5.96
CA MET A 37 12.90 0.83 -5.88
C MET A 37 12.28 -0.55 -6.10
N LEU A 38 11.05 -0.81 -5.62
CA LEU A 38 10.43 -2.13 -5.69
C LEU A 38 9.59 -2.35 -6.95
N SER A 39 9.28 -1.29 -7.71
CA SER A 39 8.55 -1.40 -8.98
C SER A 39 9.24 -2.29 -10.01
N GLU A 40 10.58 -2.35 -9.98
CA GLU A 40 11.38 -3.20 -10.88
C GLU A 40 11.32 -4.69 -10.51
N TYR A 41 10.90 -5.01 -9.28
CA TYR A 41 10.86 -6.37 -8.76
C TYR A 41 9.48 -7.01 -8.96
N SER A 42 9.29 -7.61 -10.13
CA SER A 42 8.03 -8.25 -10.53
C SER A 42 7.50 -9.30 -9.55
N ASN A 43 8.38 -9.99 -8.83
CA ASN A 43 8.01 -10.94 -7.77
C ASN A 43 7.38 -10.24 -6.55
N ILE A 44 7.88 -9.06 -6.16
CA ILE A 44 7.36 -8.28 -5.03
C ILE A 44 6.04 -7.64 -5.42
N VAL A 45 5.97 -7.05 -6.62
CA VAL A 45 4.74 -6.48 -7.19
C VAL A 45 3.64 -7.54 -7.29
N ALA A 46 3.93 -8.75 -7.79
CA ALA A 46 2.95 -9.82 -7.89
C ALA A 46 2.41 -10.28 -6.53
N ARG A 47 3.23 -10.24 -5.48
CA ARG A 47 2.80 -10.58 -4.12
C ARG A 47 1.96 -9.48 -3.50
N ALA A 48 2.39 -8.23 -3.62
CA ALA A 48 1.61 -7.08 -3.17
C ALA A 48 0.26 -6.99 -3.91
N ALA A 49 0.22 -7.35 -5.20
CA ALA A 49 -1.00 -7.41 -6.01
C ALA A 49 -2.02 -8.47 -5.52
N LYS A 50 -1.60 -9.47 -4.73
CA LYS A 50 -2.56 -10.39 -4.10
C LYS A 50 -3.40 -9.72 -3.02
N VAL A 51 -2.83 -8.70 -2.37
CA VAL A 51 -3.51 -7.92 -1.32
C VAL A 51 -4.16 -6.68 -1.93
N PHE A 52 -3.50 -6.03 -2.89
CA PHE A 52 -4.01 -4.86 -3.59
C PHE A 52 -3.92 -5.04 -5.12
N PRO A 53 -4.91 -5.66 -5.76
CA PRO A 53 -4.85 -6.05 -7.18
C PRO A 53 -4.64 -4.91 -8.16
N ARG A 54 -5.00 -3.67 -7.78
CA ARG A 54 -4.83 -2.49 -8.62
C ARG A 54 -3.42 -1.93 -8.60
N LEU A 55 -2.54 -2.42 -7.72
CA LEU A 55 -1.17 -1.93 -7.58
C LEU A 55 -0.37 -1.89 -8.90
N PRO A 56 -0.36 -2.94 -9.75
CA PRO A 56 0.41 -2.93 -10.99
C PRO A 56 -0.08 -1.88 -11.99
N GLU A 57 -1.39 -1.68 -12.06
CA GLU A 57 -1.99 -0.64 -12.92
C GLU A 57 -1.61 0.75 -12.40
N LEU A 58 -1.70 0.98 -11.08
CA LEU A 58 -1.35 2.26 -10.45
C LEU A 58 0.13 2.59 -10.62
N LEU A 59 1.02 1.59 -10.48
CA LEU A 59 2.46 1.75 -10.75
C LEU A 59 2.74 2.21 -12.19
N SER A 60 1.92 1.81 -13.15
CA SER A 60 2.08 2.18 -14.57
C SER A 60 1.41 3.50 -14.95
N THR A 61 0.46 3.99 -14.14
CA THR A 61 -0.42 5.12 -14.51
C THR A 61 -0.27 6.34 -13.63
N LEU A 62 0.18 6.17 -12.37
CA LEU A 62 0.27 7.24 -11.39
C LEU A 62 1.71 7.48 -10.93
N PRO A 63 2.04 8.72 -10.52
CA PRO A 63 3.30 9.01 -9.83
C PRO A 63 3.40 8.25 -8.50
N THR A 64 4.63 7.99 -8.09
CA THR A 64 4.97 7.16 -6.92
C THR A 64 4.34 7.66 -5.62
N GLU A 65 4.15 8.98 -5.49
CA GLU A 65 3.51 9.64 -4.34
C GLU A 65 2.04 9.21 -4.18
N LEU A 66 1.29 9.15 -5.28
CA LEU A 66 -0.11 8.76 -5.27
C LEU A 66 -0.27 7.25 -5.06
N VAL A 67 0.66 6.45 -5.61
CA VAL A 67 0.69 5.01 -5.34
C VAL A 67 0.94 4.74 -3.86
N ALA A 68 1.93 5.40 -3.27
CA ALA A 68 2.25 5.26 -1.85
C ALA A 68 1.09 5.67 -0.95
N ALA A 69 0.42 6.79 -1.24
CA ALA A 69 -0.77 7.21 -0.51
C ALA A 69 -1.93 6.20 -0.64
N GLY A 70 -2.14 5.65 -1.84
CA GLY A 70 -3.14 4.60 -2.08
C GLY A 70 -2.88 3.36 -1.24
N VAL A 71 -1.63 2.91 -1.22
CA VAL A 71 -1.17 1.76 -0.43
C VAL A 71 -1.32 2.01 1.08
N GLN A 72 -0.91 3.19 1.57
CA GLN A 72 -1.06 3.57 2.97
C GLN A 72 -2.52 3.51 3.43
N ALA A 73 -3.45 3.97 2.59
CA ALA A 73 -4.86 3.94 2.93
C ALA A 73 -5.44 2.52 2.89
N THR A 74 -5.07 1.70 1.89
CA THR A 74 -5.43 0.27 1.86
C THR A 74 -4.96 -0.45 3.11
N LEU A 75 -3.73 -0.19 3.57
CA LEU A 75 -3.18 -0.77 4.81
C LEU A 75 -3.87 -0.25 6.07
N SER A 76 -4.34 0.99 6.06
CA SER A 76 -5.11 1.58 7.15
C SER A 76 -6.56 1.09 7.18
N GLY A 77 -6.99 0.26 6.21
CA GLY A 77 -8.39 -0.16 6.04
C GLY A 77 -9.30 0.97 5.55
N ALA A 78 -8.72 2.11 5.14
CA ALA A 78 -9.43 3.21 4.51
C ALA A 78 -9.53 2.91 3.01
N ASP A 79 -10.70 2.45 2.60
CA ASP A 79 -10.98 2.08 1.23
C ASP A 79 -11.23 3.34 0.37
N ILE A 80 -10.18 4.11 0.07
CA ILE A 80 -10.31 5.33 -0.79
C ILE A 80 -10.69 5.00 -2.24
N PHE A 81 -10.60 3.73 -2.63
CA PHE A 81 -11.00 3.24 -3.95
C PHE A 81 -12.25 2.37 -3.93
N ALA A 82 -12.88 2.16 -2.77
CA ALA A 82 -14.25 1.70 -2.75
C ALA A 82 -15.10 2.76 -3.47
N PRO A 83 -16.07 2.37 -4.32
CA PRO A 83 -17.08 3.32 -4.76
C PRO A 83 -17.67 3.90 -3.48
N VAL A 84 -17.58 5.22 -3.30
CA VAL A 84 -18.29 5.92 -2.24
C VAL A 84 -19.74 5.49 -2.37
N ASN A 85 -20.18 4.61 -1.49
CA ASN A 85 -21.59 4.24 -1.42
C ASN A 85 -22.25 5.44 -0.74
N LEU A 86 -22.72 6.38 -1.55
CA LEU A 86 -23.41 7.62 -1.16
C LEU A 86 -24.76 7.35 -0.47
N ASP A 87 -25.03 6.12 -0.05
CA ASP A 87 -26.21 5.74 0.73
C ASP A 87 -26.02 5.90 2.26
N ASP A 88 -24.82 6.23 2.76
CA ASP A 88 -24.57 6.51 4.19
C ASP A 88 -24.57 8.01 4.54
N VAL A 89 -25.36 8.82 3.83
CA VAL A 89 -25.61 10.24 4.21
C VAL A 89 -27.06 10.46 4.66
N GLY A 90 -27.76 9.39 5.00
CA GLY A 90 -29.19 9.38 5.31
C GLY A 90 -29.59 9.64 6.77
N ASP A 91 -28.65 9.72 7.73
CA ASP A 91 -29.02 9.68 9.16
C ASP A 91 -28.28 10.69 10.05
N VAL A 92 -28.15 11.94 9.59
CA VAL A 92 -27.59 13.04 10.42
C VAL A 92 -28.39 14.34 10.38
N PHE A 93 -29.67 14.27 10.02
CA PHE A 93 -30.62 15.40 10.16
C PHE A 93 -32.03 14.93 10.54
N SER A 94 -32.16 14.14 11.61
CA SER A 94 -33.42 13.96 12.34
C SER A 94 -33.33 14.54 13.75
#